data_AF-A0A8S1W8E2-F1
#
_entry.id   AF-A0A8S1W8E2-F1
#
_cell.length_a   1.000
_cell.length_b   1.000
_cell.length_c   1.000
_cell.angle_alpha   90.00
_cell.angle_beta   90.00
_cell.angle_gamma   90.00
#
_symmetry.space_group_name_H-M   'P 1'
#
loop_
_entity.id
_entity.type
_entity.pdbx_description
1 polymer ?
#
loop_
_entity_poly.entity_id
_entity_poly.type
_entity_poly.pdbx_seq_one_letter_code
_entity_poly.pdbx_strand_id
1 'polypeptide(L)'
;MINLHSDSRQTLQQQDIEVYQLIEKEKNLQQNSINLIPSENYTSRAVAEALSCVFSSRYAPGPQGSKYAPQVENYDEIEKLCQERALKAFQLDPEQWGVNAQMGSGSSANLAIFLGLLEPKDRWDTFFSFGENQKMQKLQKAREIQNCQWRWIIL
;
A
#
# COMPACT_ATOMS: atom_id res chain seq x y z
N MET A 1 -22.01 -7.53 17.19
CA MET A 1 -23.15 -7.81 16.29
C MET A 1 -22.84 -7.20 14.93
N ILE A 2 -22.36 -8.00 13.97
CA ILE A 2 -22.27 -7.55 12.57
C ILE A 2 -23.62 -7.89 11.95
N ASN A 3 -24.48 -6.88 11.84
CA ASN A 3 -25.69 -6.94 11.03
C ASN A 3 -25.44 -6.02 9.84
N LEU A 4 -24.75 -6.54 8.81
CA LEU A 4 -24.59 -5.84 7.53
C LEU A 4 -25.65 -6.46 6.62
N HIS A 5 -26.76 -5.74 6.40
CA HIS A 5 -27.86 -5.93 5.44
C HIS A 5 -28.33 -7.37 5.05
N SER A 6 -29.63 -7.54 4.82
CA SER A 6 -30.23 -8.79 4.32
C SER A 6 -29.58 -9.33 3.03
N ASP A 7 -28.95 -8.46 2.25
CA ASP A 7 -28.27 -8.78 0.99
C ASP A 7 -26.77 -9.15 1.13
N SER A 8 -26.15 -9.06 2.32
CA SER A 8 -24.70 -9.31 2.48
C SER A 8 -24.23 -10.75 2.20
N ARG A 9 -25.16 -11.68 2.02
CA ARG A 9 -24.88 -13.09 1.69
C ARG A 9 -25.09 -13.40 0.21
N GLN A 10 -25.57 -12.46 -0.58
CA GLN A 10 -25.75 -12.65 -2.01
C GLN A 10 -24.39 -12.62 -2.72
N THR A 11 -24.23 -13.47 -3.72
CA THR A 11 -23.05 -13.42 -4.58
C THR A 11 -23.17 -12.29 -5.59
N LEU A 12 -22.04 -11.84 -6.15
CA LEU A 12 -22.05 -10.85 -7.23
C LEU A 12 -22.97 -11.25 -8.38
N GLN A 13 -23.03 -12.54 -8.73
CA GLN A 13 -23.91 -13.05 -9.78
C GLN A 13 -25.40 -12.85 -9.48
N GLN A 14 -25.79 -12.95 -8.20
CA GLN A 14 -27.18 -12.77 -7.76
C GLN A 14 -27.56 -11.30 -7.66
N GLN A 15 -26.63 -10.46 -7.22
CA GLN A 15 -26.87 -9.05 -6.96
C GLN A 15 -26.69 -8.17 -8.21
N ASP A 16 -25.69 -8.47 -9.04
CA ASP A 16 -25.34 -7.71 -10.25
C ASP A 16 -24.79 -8.65 -11.35
N ILE A 17 -25.72 -9.23 -12.11
CA ILE A 17 -25.39 -10.15 -13.20
C ILE A 17 -24.63 -9.48 -14.34
N GLU A 18 -24.84 -8.18 -14.57
CA GLU A 18 -24.19 -7.45 -15.65
C GLU A 18 -22.69 -7.31 -15.37
N VAL A 19 -22.33 -6.89 -14.14
CA VAL A 19 -20.93 -6.82 -13.71
C VAL A 19 -20.28 -8.19 -13.67
N TYR A 20 -20.99 -9.21 -13.17
CA TYR A 20 -20.49 -10.60 -13.18
C TYR A 20 -20.13 -11.07 -14.60
N GLN A 21 -21.01 -10.81 -15.58
CA GLN A 21 -20.78 -11.18 -16.98
C GLN A 21 -19.58 -10.44 -17.59
N LEU A 22 -19.36 -9.17 -17.24
CA LEU A 22 -18.19 -8.42 -17.69
C LEU A 22 -16.89 -9.00 -17.11
N ILE A 23 -16.88 -9.38 -15.83
CA ILE A 23 -15.72 -10.01 -15.19
C ILE A 23 -15.38 -11.36 -15.85
N GLU A 24 -16.37 -12.21 -16.13
CA GLU A 24 -16.11 -13.50 -16.80
C GLU A 24 -15.65 -13.32 -18.26
N LYS A 25 -16.12 -12.28 -18.96
CA LYS A 25 -15.60 -11.91 -20.29
C LYS A 25 -14.13 -11.49 -20.22
N GLU A 26 -13.76 -10.64 -19.26
CA GLU A 26 -12.38 -10.18 -19.06
C GLU A 26 -11.45 -11.33 -18.68
N LYS A 27 -11.89 -12.20 -17.76
CA LYS A 27 -11.15 -13.42 -17.39
C LYS A 27 -10.91 -14.33 -18.58
N ASN A 28 -11.91 -14.54 -19.44
CA ASN A 28 -11.75 -15.32 -20.66
C ASN A 28 -10.75 -14.65 -21.63
N LEU A 29 -10.82 -13.32 -21.77
CA LEU A 29 -9.89 -12.55 -22.59
C LEU A 29 -8.45 -12.72 -22.08
N GLN A 30 -8.21 -12.55 -20.79
CA GLN A 30 -6.87 -12.69 -20.19
C GLN A 30 -6.32 -14.12 -20.32
N GLN A 31 -7.17 -15.15 -20.24
CA GLN A 31 -6.76 -16.54 -20.39
C GLN A 31 -6.41 -16.93 -21.83
N ASN A 32 -7.05 -16.28 -22.81
CA ASN A 32 -6.91 -16.61 -24.23
C ASN A 32 -6.04 -15.60 -25.01
N SER A 33 -5.50 -14.58 -24.34
CA SER A 33 -4.67 -13.54 -24.94
C SER A 33 -3.23 -13.64 -24.44
N ILE A 34 -2.29 -13.35 -25.33
CA ILE A 34 -0.89 -13.18 -24.94
C ILE A 34 -0.71 -11.73 -24.53
N ASN A 35 -0.54 -11.49 -23.22
CA ASN A 35 -0.21 -10.16 -22.72
C ASN A 35 1.30 -9.92 -22.80
N LEU A 36 1.70 -8.89 -23.56
CA LEU A 36 3.10 -8.48 -23.75
C LEU A 36 3.40 -7.12 -23.11
N ILE A 37 2.50 -6.61 -22.28
CA ILE A 37 2.72 -5.35 -21.56
C ILE A 37 3.65 -5.64 -20.37
N PRO A 38 4.86 -5.07 -20.32
CA PRO A 38 5.89 -5.47 -19.35
C PRO A 38 5.57 -5.08 -17.90
N SER A 39 4.68 -4.11 -17.70
CA SER A 39 4.25 -3.65 -16.38
C SER A 39 3.05 -4.41 -15.83
N GLU A 40 2.37 -5.21 -16.66
CA GLU A 40 1.21 -5.98 -16.23
C GLU A 40 1.63 -7.36 -15.74
N ASN A 41 0.89 -7.87 -14.76
CA ASN A 41 1.16 -9.17 -14.17
C ASN A 41 -0.12 -9.81 -13.62
N TYR A 42 -0.15 -11.14 -13.60
CA TYR A 42 -1.24 -11.91 -13.03
C TYR A 42 -0.92 -12.27 -11.58
N THR A 43 -1.71 -11.73 -10.66
CA THR A 43 -1.53 -11.99 -9.24
C THR A 43 -1.98 -13.41 -8.86
N SER A 44 -1.42 -13.93 -7.77
CA SER A 44 -1.86 -15.22 -7.23
C SER A 44 -3.25 -15.12 -6.62
N ARG A 45 -3.98 -16.25 -6.61
CA ARG A 45 -5.29 -16.34 -5.97
C ARG A 45 -5.26 -15.92 -4.49
N ALA A 46 -4.21 -16.28 -3.76
CA ALA A 46 -4.06 -15.92 -2.35
C ALA A 46 -3.98 -14.39 -2.14
N VAL A 47 -3.31 -13.67 -3.06
CA VAL A 47 -3.24 -12.20 -3.00
C VAL A 47 -4.60 -11.58 -3.32
N ALA A 48 -5.32 -12.11 -4.33
CA ALA A 48 -6.67 -11.64 -4.65
C ALA A 48 -7.66 -11.84 -3.48
N GLU A 49 -7.59 -12.99 -2.80
CA GLU A 49 -8.41 -13.27 -1.61
C GLU A 49 -8.08 -12.32 -0.45
N ALA A 50 -6.81 -11.98 -0.25
CA ALA A 50 -6.41 -11.00 0.77
C ALA A 50 -6.84 -9.56 0.43
N LEU A 51 -6.84 -9.17 -0.84
CA LEU A 51 -7.22 -7.82 -1.27
C LEU A 51 -8.71 -7.51 -1.00
N SER A 52 -9.58 -8.51 -1.22
CA SER A 52 -11.04 -8.38 -1.09
C SER A 52 -11.58 -9.01 0.20
N CYS A 53 -10.83 -8.91 1.30
CA CYS A 53 -11.25 -9.46 2.60
C CYS A 53 -11.83 -8.38 3.53
N VAL A 54 -12.16 -8.78 4.76
CA VAL A 54 -12.70 -7.91 5.81
C VAL A 54 -11.84 -6.67 6.09
N PHE A 55 -10.52 -6.74 5.81
CA PHE A 55 -9.62 -5.62 6.04
C PHE A 55 -10.00 -4.35 5.26
N SER A 56 -10.65 -4.49 4.10
CA SER A 56 -11.08 -3.38 3.24
C SER A 56 -12.21 -2.52 3.84
N SER A 57 -12.96 -3.04 4.81
CA SER A 57 -14.18 -2.41 5.33
C SER A 57 -13.93 -1.43 6.48
N ARG A 58 -12.71 -1.42 7.04
CA ARG A 58 -12.41 -0.68 8.26
C ARG A 58 -11.40 0.43 8.02
N TYR A 59 -11.60 1.50 8.76
CA TYR A 59 -10.68 2.62 8.84
C TYR A 59 -9.63 2.37 9.92
N ALA A 60 -8.35 2.39 9.54
CA ALA A 60 -7.19 2.31 10.43
C ALA A 60 -6.24 3.49 10.13
N PRO A 61 -6.42 4.64 10.81
CA PRO A 61 -5.60 5.82 10.60
C PRO A 61 -4.23 5.69 11.25
N GLY A 62 -3.19 5.91 10.45
CA GLY A 62 -1.83 6.11 10.93
C GLY A 62 -1.00 4.83 11.07
N PRO A 63 0.24 4.96 11.57
CA PRO A 63 1.15 3.84 11.72
C PRO A 63 0.77 2.95 12.91
N GLN A 64 1.36 1.75 12.94
CA GLN A 64 1.24 0.79 14.03
C GLN A 64 1.28 1.46 15.43
N GLY A 65 0.32 1.11 16.29
CA GLY A 65 0.26 1.60 17.67
C GLY A 65 -0.11 3.08 17.82
N SER A 66 -0.57 3.74 16.75
CA SER A 66 -1.06 5.11 16.86
C SER A 66 -2.31 5.15 17.76
N LYS A 67 -2.37 6.14 18.66
CA LYS A 67 -3.45 6.28 19.66
C LYS A 67 -4.81 6.63 19.05
N TYR A 68 -4.90 6.75 17.73
CA TYR A 68 -6.01 7.37 17.03
C TYR A 68 -7.12 6.39 16.64
N ALA A 69 -6.91 5.07 16.76
CA ALA A 69 -7.95 4.09 16.48
C ALA A 69 -7.98 2.94 17.50
N PRO A 70 -9.08 2.77 18.25
CA PRO A 70 -9.26 1.60 19.09
C PRO A 70 -9.53 0.34 18.24
N GLN A 71 -9.07 -0.82 18.74
CA GLN A 71 -9.38 -2.15 18.21
C GLN A 71 -8.78 -2.49 16.82
N VAL A 72 -7.60 -1.96 16.51
CA VAL A 72 -6.89 -2.20 15.23
C VAL A 72 -5.77 -3.24 15.35
N GLU A 73 -5.79 -4.10 16.36
CA GLU A 73 -4.67 -5.00 16.69
C GLU A 73 -4.28 -5.91 15.52
N ASN A 74 -5.26 -6.48 14.82
CA ASN A 74 -5.01 -7.32 13.64
C ASN A 74 -4.49 -6.54 12.42
N TYR A 75 -4.82 -5.23 12.32
CA TYR A 75 -4.28 -4.36 11.26
C TYR A 75 -2.81 -4.02 11.56
N ASP A 76 -2.49 -3.73 12.81
CA ASP A 76 -1.12 -3.48 13.26
C ASP A 76 -0.23 -4.72 13.03
N GLU A 77 -0.75 -5.91 13.30
CA GLU A 77 -0.03 -7.17 13.06
C GLU A 77 0.23 -7.42 11.56
N ILE A 78 -0.77 -7.21 10.70
CA ILE A 78 -0.62 -7.43 9.26
C ILE A 78 0.31 -6.40 8.62
N GLU A 79 0.25 -5.14 9.08
CA GLU A 79 1.15 -4.09 8.61
C GLU A 79 2.59 -4.39 9.00
N LYS A 80 2.84 -4.77 10.26
CA LYS A 80 4.17 -5.17 10.73
C LYS A 80 4.70 -6.35 9.92
N LEU A 81 3.89 -7.38 9.69
CA LEU A 81 4.26 -8.53 8.88
C LEU A 81 4.60 -8.14 7.44
N CYS A 82 3.88 -7.18 6.87
CA CYS A 82 4.16 -6.64 5.54
C CYS A 82 5.51 -5.93 5.48
N GLN A 83 5.79 -5.05 6.45
CA GLN A 83 7.06 -4.31 6.53
C GLN A 83 8.27 -5.25 6.71
N GLU A 84 8.15 -6.24 7.61
CA GLU A 84 9.19 -7.25 7.82
C GLU A 84 9.47 -8.08 6.55
N ARG A 85 8.42 -8.50 5.86
CA ARG A 85 8.54 -9.25 4.59
C ARG A 85 9.13 -8.39 3.48
N ALA A 86 8.79 -7.10 3.42
CA ALA A 86 9.37 -6.17 2.46
C ALA A 86 10.88 -6.02 2.69
N LEU A 87 11.32 -5.73 3.92
CA LEU A 87 12.75 -5.65 4.25
C LEU A 87 13.49 -6.94 3.89
N LYS A 88 12.89 -8.10 4.21
CA LYS A 88 13.46 -9.40 3.88
C LYS A 88 13.54 -9.67 2.37
N ALA A 89 12.50 -9.30 1.61
CA ALA A 89 12.46 -9.50 0.16
C ALA A 89 13.58 -8.73 -0.55
N PHE A 90 13.89 -7.53 -0.06
CA PHE A 90 14.97 -6.69 -0.59
C PHE A 90 16.32 -6.87 0.11
N GLN A 91 16.43 -7.82 1.05
CA GLN A 91 17.67 -8.16 1.78
C GLN A 91 18.25 -6.96 2.53
N LEU A 92 17.39 -6.18 3.19
CA LEU A 92 17.75 -4.95 3.87
C LEU A 92 17.86 -5.15 5.36
N ASP A 93 18.85 -4.50 5.96
CA ASP A 93 19.01 -4.43 7.40
C ASP A 93 17.93 -3.53 8.03
N PRO A 94 17.06 -4.06 8.92
CA PRO A 94 16.05 -3.27 9.62
C PRO A 94 16.63 -2.14 10.48
N GLU A 95 17.88 -2.22 10.92
CA GLU A 95 18.52 -1.13 11.65
C GLU A 95 18.83 0.07 10.75
N GLN A 96 19.09 -0.17 9.46
CA GLN A 96 19.45 0.86 8.48
C GLN A 96 18.29 1.29 7.59
N TRP A 97 17.32 0.42 7.39
CA TRP A 97 16.21 0.60 6.46
C TRP A 97 14.87 0.39 7.15
N GLY A 98 13.91 1.22 6.78
CA GLY A 98 12.51 1.04 7.14
C GLY A 98 11.67 1.00 5.88
N VAL A 99 10.41 0.58 6.01
CA VAL A 99 9.46 0.48 4.89
C VAL A 99 8.15 1.13 5.28
N ASN A 100 7.57 1.90 4.36
CA ASN A 100 6.18 2.35 4.45
C ASN A 100 5.35 1.56 3.45
N ALA A 101 4.40 0.76 3.95
CA ALA A 101 3.52 -0.10 3.15
C ALA A 101 2.09 0.44 3.01
N GLN A 102 1.84 1.72 3.33
CA GLN A 102 0.51 2.33 3.34
C GLN A 102 0.14 3.00 2.01
N MET A 103 1.11 3.22 1.12
CA MET A 103 0.88 3.92 -0.14
C MET A 103 0.18 3.00 -1.14
N GLY A 104 -1.00 3.41 -1.62
CA GLY A 104 -1.83 2.57 -2.48
C GLY A 104 -1.35 2.43 -3.94
N SER A 105 -0.41 3.26 -4.38
CA SER A 105 0.16 3.22 -5.73
C SER A 105 1.54 3.88 -5.80
N GLY A 106 2.31 3.54 -6.83
CA GLY A 106 3.61 4.18 -7.10
C GLY A 106 3.53 5.70 -7.29
N SER A 107 2.44 6.22 -7.87
CA SER A 107 2.24 7.68 -8.01
C SER A 107 2.06 8.37 -6.67
N SER A 108 1.24 7.81 -5.78
CA SER A 108 1.05 8.33 -4.41
C SER A 108 2.32 8.21 -3.57
N ALA A 109 3.08 7.12 -3.77
CA ALA A 109 4.38 6.92 -3.14
C ALA A 109 5.38 8.02 -3.53
N ASN A 110 5.54 8.26 -4.84
CA ASN A 110 6.45 9.30 -5.34
C ASN A 110 6.06 10.69 -4.83
N LEU A 111 4.77 11.00 -4.82
CA LEU A 111 4.28 12.26 -4.28
C LEU A 111 4.60 12.41 -2.79
N ALA A 112 4.43 11.35 -2.00
CA ALA A 112 4.78 11.36 -0.57
C ALA A 112 6.28 11.62 -0.35
N ILE A 113 7.15 11.02 -1.18
CA ILE A 113 8.61 11.26 -1.14
C ILE A 113 8.91 12.73 -1.43
N PHE A 114 8.31 13.28 -2.50
CA PHE A 114 8.54 14.68 -2.87
C PHE A 114 8.07 15.64 -1.77
N LEU A 115 6.88 15.42 -1.21
CA LEU A 115 6.35 16.24 -0.12
C LEU A 115 7.17 16.11 1.17
N GLY A 116 7.82 14.96 1.40
CA GLY A 116 8.68 14.74 2.57
C GLY A 116 10.08 15.33 2.46
N LEU A 117 10.58 15.57 1.24
CA LEU A 117 11.97 15.97 0.99
C LEU A 117 12.15 17.37 0.41
N LEU A 118 11.16 17.83 -0.37
CA LEU A 118 11.20 19.10 -1.08
C LEU A 118 10.42 20.16 -0.31
N GLU A 119 10.96 21.37 -0.28
CA GLU A 119 10.25 22.54 0.23
C GLU A 119 9.45 23.22 -0.90
N PRO A 120 8.41 24.01 -0.57
CA PRO A 120 7.70 24.78 -1.57
C PRO A 120 8.68 25.65 -2.38
N LYS A 121 8.60 25.54 -3.73
CA LYS A 121 9.48 26.20 -4.71
C LYS A 121 10.83 25.50 -4.97
N ASP A 122 11.12 24.38 -4.32
CA ASP A 122 12.21 23.52 -4.78
C ASP A 122 11.90 23.03 -6.19
N ARG A 123 12.94 22.98 -7.03
CA ARG A 123 12.83 22.37 -8.36
C ARG A 123 12.85 20.85 -8.24
N TRP A 124 12.22 20.17 -9.19
CA TRP A 124 12.15 18.71 -9.21
C TRP A 124 13.54 18.05 -9.40
N ASP A 125 14.47 18.72 -10.10
CA ASP A 125 15.85 18.25 -10.28
C ASP A 125 16.65 18.27 -8.98
N THR A 126 16.26 19.10 -8.01
CA THR A 126 16.90 19.18 -6.68
C THR A 126 16.84 17.83 -5.94
N PHE A 127 15.81 17.01 -6.18
CA PHE A 127 15.72 15.68 -5.60
C PHE A 127 16.90 14.77 -6.02
N PHE A 128 17.32 14.86 -7.28
CA PHE A 128 18.39 14.03 -7.84
C PHE A 128 19.78 14.54 -7.44
N SER A 129 19.92 15.82 -7.05
CA SER A 129 21.20 16.40 -6.64
C SER A 129 21.54 16.17 -5.17
N PHE A 130 20.59 15.77 -4.33
CA PHE A 130 20.89 15.45 -2.93
C PHE A 130 21.78 14.21 -2.81
N GLY A 131 22.89 14.35 -2.07
CA GLY A 131 23.68 13.19 -1.62
C GLY A 131 22.89 12.37 -0.59
N GLU A 132 23.24 11.08 -0.43
CA GLU A 132 22.54 10.16 0.48
C GLU A 132 22.41 10.71 1.90
N ASN A 133 23.48 11.32 2.42
CA ASN A 133 23.47 11.92 3.77
C ASN A 133 22.49 13.10 3.90
N GLN A 134 22.34 13.93 2.86
CA GLN A 134 21.37 15.04 2.87
C GLN A 134 19.93 14.54 2.79
N LYS A 135 19.68 13.49 1.98
CA LYS A 135 18.39 12.82 1.94
C LYS A 135 18.05 12.26 3.32
N MET A 136 18.99 11.58 3.97
CA MET A 136 18.77 10.99 5.30
C MET A 136 18.51 12.03 6.40
N GLN A 137 19.22 13.16 6.40
CA GLN A 137 18.98 14.25 7.35
C GLN A 137 17.62 14.92 7.13
N LYS A 138 17.24 15.19 5.88
CA LYS A 138 15.92 15.76 5.57
C LYS A 138 14.78 14.81 5.93
N LEU A 139 14.96 13.51 5.68
CA LEU A 139 14.02 12.48 6.10
C LEU A 139 13.91 12.41 7.62
N GLN A 140 15.02 12.47 8.36
CA GLN A 140 15.01 12.53 9.84
C GLN A 140 14.24 13.75 10.35
N LYS A 141 14.47 14.93 9.75
CA LYS A 141 13.73 16.16 10.10
C LYS A 141 12.23 16.03 9.78
N ALA A 142 11.88 15.37 8.68
CA ALA A 142 10.48 15.05 8.36
C ALA A 142 9.85 14.07 9.38
N ARG A 143 10.62 13.14 9.96
CA ARG A 143 10.15 12.29 11.09
C ARG A 143 9.77 13.11 12.31
N GLU A 144 10.59 14.10 12.65
CA GLU A 144 10.42 14.94 13.83
C GLU A 144 9.21 15.88 13.71
N ILE A 145 8.99 16.45 12.52
CA ILE A 145 7.86 17.36 12.25
C ILE A 145 6.51 16.60 12.22
N GLN A 146 6.50 15.32 11.83
CA GLN A 146 5.28 14.51 11.75
C GLN A 146 5.06 13.54 12.92
N ASN A 147 5.94 13.51 13.94
CA ASN A 147 5.86 12.55 15.06
C ASN A 147 5.71 11.08 14.59
N CYS A 148 6.23 10.77 13.40
CA CYS A 148 6.09 9.48 12.72
C CYS A 148 7.48 8.94 12.36
N GLN A 149 7.77 7.72 12.80
CA GLN A 149 9.08 7.07 12.64
C GLN A 149 9.26 6.54 11.20
N TRP A 150 9.71 7.38 10.25
CA TRP A 150 9.87 6.97 8.84
C TRP A 150 11.32 6.84 8.35
N ARG A 151 11.88 5.64 8.30
CA ARG A 151 13.02 5.30 7.42
C ARG A 151 12.44 4.69 6.16
N TRP A 152 12.78 5.20 4.97
CA TRP A 152 12.00 4.98 3.74
C TRP A 152 12.67 4.00 2.79
N ILE A 153 11.92 2.95 2.44
CA ILE A 153 11.71 2.46 1.08
C ILE A 153 10.20 2.46 0.90
N ILE A 154 9.75 3.04 -0.21
CA ILE A 154 8.39 2.82 -0.68
C ILE A 154 8.48 1.81 -1.82
N LEU A 155 7.75 0.71 -1.66
CA LEU A 155 7.51 -0.26 -2.72
C LEU A 155 6.27 0.14 -3.51
#